data_AF-A0A535ABG6-F1
#
_entry.id   AF-A0A535ABG6-F1
#
_cell.length_a   1.000
_cell.length_b   1.000
_cell.length_c   1.000
_cell.angle_alpha   90.00
_cell.angle_beta   90.00
_cell.angle_gamma   90.00
#
_symmetry.space_group_name_H-M   'P 1'
#
loop_
_entity.id
_entity.type
_entity.pdbx_description
1 polymer ?
#
loop_
_entity_poly.entity_id
_entity_poly.type
_entity_poly.pdbx_seq_one_letter_code
_entity_poly.pdbx_strand_id
1 'polypeptide(L)' 'MNLLLDTHVWLWSHTEPERLTKRVTAAVTDRANDLWLSPISIWEFLLLAQRGRLRLQAG' A
#
# COMPACT_ATOMS: atom_id res chain seq x y z
N MET A 1 10.93 0.93 13.48
CA MET A 1 9.64 0.55 14.13
C MET A 1 8.89 -0.43 13.23
N ASN A 2 7.97 -1.23 13.78
CA ASN A 2 7.13 -2.13 12.98
C ASN A 2 5.86 -1.39 12.54
N LEU A 3 5.69 -1.19 11.23
CA LEU A 3 4.53 -0.52 10.65
C LEU A 3 3.69 -1.54 9.89
N LEU A 4 2.48 -1.81 10.38
CA LEU A 4 1.49 -2.56 9.61
C LEU A 4 0.77 -1.60 8.66
N LEU A 5 0.91 -1.83 7.36
CA LEU A 5 0.31 -0.98 6.34
C LEU A 5 -1.15 -1.38 6.10
N ASP A 6 -2.01 -0.37 5.98
CA ASP A 6 -3.33 -0.53 5.38
C ASP A 6 -3.19 -0.76 3.86
N THR A 7 -4.15 -1.46 3.26
CA THR A 7 -4.22 -1.75 1.84
C THR A 7 -4.06 -0.49 0.97
N HIS A 8 -4.67 0.63 1.37
CA HIS A 8 -4.56 1.87 0.58
C HIS A 8 -3.17 2.53 0.70
N VAL A 9 -2.53 2.45 1.87
CA VAL A 9 -1.18 3.02 2.07
C VAL A 9 -0.17 2.27 1.23
N TRP A 10 -0.24 0.94 1.24
CA TRP A 10 0.62 0.10 0.41
C TRP A 10 0.37 0.34 -1.09
N LEU A 11 -0.89 0.45 -1.52
CA LEU A 11 -1.19 0.72 -2.92
C LEU A 11 -0.65 2.08 -3.36
N TRP A 12 -0.99 3.15 -2.65
CA TRP A 12 -0.56 4.50 -3.00
C TRP A 12 0.95 4.68 -2.91
N SER A 13 1.65 3.99 -2.00
CA SER A 13 3.11 4.08 -1.94
C SER A 13 3.80 3.59 -3.22
N HIS A 14 3.13 2.74 -4.01
CA HIS A 14 3.65 2.23 -5.28
C HIS A 14 3.08 2.95 -6.50
N THR A 15 1.84 3.44 -6.45
CA THR A 15 1.15 3.99 -7.63
C THR A 15 1.02 5.51 -7.63
N GLU A 16 0.74 6.11 -6.47
CA GLU A 16 0.37 7.53 -6.30
C GLU A 16 0.92 8.08 -4.96
N PRO A 17 2.25 8.09 -4.75
CA PRO A 17 2.84 8.44 -3.45
C PRO A 17 2.52 9.87 -3.00
N GLU A 18 2.16 10.76 -3.92
CA GLU A 18 1.67 12.12 -3.64
C GLU A 18 0.36 12.18 -2.86
N ARG A 19 -0.42 11.09 -2.85
CA ARG A 19 -1.65 10.98 -2.05
C ARG A 19 -1.37 10.72 -0.57
N LEU A 20 -0.14 10.30 -0.24
CA LEU A 20 0.27 10.09 1.14
C LEU A 20 0.68 11.42 1.79
N THR A 21 0.28 11.59 3.05
CA THR A 21 0.75 12.75 3.83
C THR A 21 2.27 12.67 4.03
N LYS A 22 2.94 13.83 4.15
CA LYS A 22 4.39 13.89 4.39
C LYS A 22 4.87 13.00 5.55
N ARG A 23 4.07 12.90 6.62
CA ARG A 23 4.37 12.02 7.77
C ARG A 23 4.37 10.55 7.39
N VAL A 24 3.37 10.10 6.63
CA VAL A 24 3.27 8.70 6.19
C VAL A 24 4.36 8.37 5.18
N THR A 25 4.60 9.26 4.21
CA THR A 25 5.70 9.10 3.25
C THR A 25 7.04 8.97 3.96
N ALA A 26 7.33 9.83 4.94
CA ALA A 26 8.56 9.73 5.73
C ALA A 26 8.67 8.40 6.47
N ALA A 27 7.58 7.94 7.11
CA ALA A 27 7.59 6.67 7.84
C ALA A 27 7.77 5.44 6.92
N VAL A 28 7.15 5.44 5.74
CA VAL A 28 7.21 4.34 4.75
C VAL A 28 8.53 4.32 3.99
N THR A 29 9.19 5.47 3.81
CA THR A 29 10.48 5.55 3.08
C THR A 29 11.70 5.42 3.99
N ASP A 30 11.52 5.55 5.30
CA ASP A 30 12.58 5.35 6.28
C ASP A 30 12.94 3.86 6.41
N ARG A 31 14.18 3.54 6.03
CA ARG A 31 14.72 2.17 6.08
C ARG A 31 14.93 1.62 7.49
N ALA A 32 14.83 2.46 8.53
CA ALA A 32 14.84 2.01 9.92
C ALA A 32 13.47 1.43 10.36
N ASN A 33 12.45 1.49 9.50
CA ASN A 33 11.15 0.89 9.74
C ASN A 33 10.98 -0.43 8.99
N ASP A 34 10.51 -1.44 9.72
CA ASP A 34 10.06 -2.70 9.14
C ASP A 34 8.61 -2.52 8.70
N LEU A 35 8.38 -2.66 7.39
CA LEU A 35 7.04 -2.55 6.81
C LEU A 35 6.42 -3.95 6.71
N TRP A 36 5.26 -4.09 7.32
CA TRP A 36 4.49 -5.33 7.33
C TRP A 36 3.21 -5.14 6.53
N LEU A 37 2.82 -6.16 5.77
CA LEU A 37 1.57 -6.20 5.04
C LEU A 37 0.78 -7.43 5.48
N SER A 38 -0.48 -7.24 5.81
CA SER A 38 -1.36 -8.37 6.15
C SER A 38 -1.71 -9.18 4.90
N PRO A 39 -1.76 -10.53 4.98
CA PRO A 39 -2.32 -11.34 3.90
C PRO A 39 -3.76 -10.94 3.51
N ILE A 40 -4.53 -10.41 4.46
CA ILE A 40 -5.90 -9.93 4.22
C ILE A 40 -5.88 -8.72 3.26
N SER A 41 -4.89 -7.84 3.37
CA SER A 41 -4.73 -6.70 2.47
C SER A 41 -4.52 -7.12 1.01
N ILE A 42 -3.84 -8.25 0.79
CA ILE A 42 -3.69 -8.84 -0.55
C ILE A 42 -5.05 -9.30 -1.09
N TRP A 43 -5.85 -9.97 -0.25
CA TRP A 43 -7.21 -10.38 -0.63
C TRP A 43 -8.11 -9.19 -0.96
N GLU A 44 -8.05 -8.11 -0.16
CA GLU A 44 -8.80 -6.88 -0.43
C GLU A 44 -8.39 -6.24 -1.76
N PHE A 45 -7.08 -6.17 -2.04
CA PHE A 45 -6.55 -5.69 -3.31
C PHE A 45 -7.10 -6.49 -4.50
N LEU A 46 -7.05 -7.84 -4.41
CA LEU A 46 -7.59 -8.72 -5.45
C LEU A 46 -9.11 -8.56 -5.60
N LEU A 47 -9.85 -8.41 -4.50
CA LEU A 47 -11.30 -8.18 -4.53
C LEU A 47 -11.64 -6.85 -5.21
N LEU A 48 -10.88 -5.79 -4.94
CA LEU A 48 -11.04 -4.49 -5.60
C LEU A 48 -10.73 -4.58 -7.10
N ALA A 49 -9.71 -5.34 -7.49
CA ALA A 49 -9.39 -5.61 -8.88
C ALA A 49 -10.51 -6.39 -9.58
N GLN A 50 -11.02 -7.45 -8.97
CA GLN A 50 -12.15 -8.24 -9.50
C GLN A 50 -13.42 -7.39 -9.68
N ARG A 51 -13.66 -6.42 -8.78
CA ARG A 51 -14.78 -5.47 -8.89
C ARG A 51 -14.54 -4.35 -9.89
N GLY A 52 -13.42 -4.36 -10.63
CA GLY A 52 -13.07 -3.32 -11.59
C GLY A 52 -12.73 -1.97 -10.96
N ARG A 53 -12.51 -1.91 -9.64
CA ARG A 53 -12.14 -0.69 -8.91
C ARG A 53 -10.64 -0.41 -8.96
N LEU A 54 -9.85 -1.45 -9.23
CA LEU A 54 -8.42 -1.35 -9.52
C LEU A 54 -8.15 -2.00 -10.88
N ARG A 55 -7.32 -1.35 -11.70
CA ARG A 55 -6.84 -1.93 -12.95
C ARG A 55 -5.46 -2.54 -12.72
N LEU A 56 -5.38 -3.85 -12.87
CA LEU A 56 -4.10 -4.55 -12.88
C LEU A 56 -3.55 -4.48 -14.31
N GLN A 57 -2.36 -3.91 -14.47
CA GLN A 57 -1.60 -4.06 -15.70
C GLN A 57 -0.69 -5.26 -15.52
N ALA A 58 -0.80 -6.26 -16.40
CA ALA A 58 0.24 -7.26 -16.53
C ALA A 58 1.46 -6.56 -17.16
N GLY A 59 2.58 -6.57 -16.44
CA GLY A 59 3.88 -6.14 -16.95
C GLY A 59 4.50 -7.16 -17.88
#